data_AF-H8YFE5-F1
#
_entry.id   AF-H8YFE5-F1
#
_cell.length_a   1.000
_cell.length_b   1.000
_cell.length_c   1.000
_cell.angle_alpha   90.00
_cell.angle_beta   90.00
_cell.angle_gamma   90.00
#
_symmetry.space_group_name_H-M   'P 1'
#
loop_
_entity.id
_entity.type
_entity.pdbx_description
1 polymer ?
#
loop_
_entity_poly.entity_id
_entity_poly.type
_entity_poly.pdbx_seq_one_letter_code
_entity_poly.pdbx_strand_id
1 'polypeptide(L)'
;IVAAADSLMGGGGSLRRRTKRQDSHDSVASAASLKKKQEVEGKLIETEKSQTGGVEFAVYKHYIKSVGIFLSVATLVLNFVFQAFQIGSNLWLTQWANDQNVANDTGLRDMYLGVYGAFGFGQVATNFFSSLAISLGCLKCSQLLHQTLLYYNLRWPMKLFDTTPLGRIVNRFSKDIDTIDNVLPFNIRVVIGQAYMVLATIVVISLSTPIFLAVIVPIAFLYYFAQRFYVATSRQLMRLESVSRSPIYSHFSETVTGASAIRAYNVGDP
;
A
#
# COMPACT_ATOMS: atom_id res chain seq x y z
N ILE A 1 -66.56 25.73 -66.77
CA ILE A 1 -66.22 24.29 -66.70
C ILE A 1 -65.30 24.17 -65.47
N VAL A 2 -65.75 23.89 -64.23
CA VAL A 2 -66.58 22.78 -63.68
C VAL A 2 -65.80 21.45 -63.75
N ALA A 3 -65.44 20.72 -62.68
CA ALA A 3 -65.47 20.91 -61.21
C ALA A 3 -64.09 20.44 -60.62
N ALA A 4 -63.77 20.14 -59.34
CA ALA A 4 -64.41 19.97 -58.01
C ALA A 4 -63.36 20.39 -56.92
N ALA A 5 -63.53 20.53 -55.59
CA ALA A 5 -64.36 19.95 -54.51
C ALA A 5 -63.97 18.51 -54.06
N ASP A 6 -63.83 18.14 -52.76
CA ASP A 6 -63.62 18.91 -51.51
C ASP A 6 -63.15 17.96 -50.35
N SER A 7 -62.56 18.48 -49.26
CA SER A 7 -62.23 17.81 -47.97
C SER A 7 -61.11 16.73 -48.01
N LEU A 8 -60.50 16.22 -46.92
CA LEU A 8 -60.83 16.15 -45.48
C LEU A 8 -59.56 16.29 -44.57
N MET A 9 -59.72 16.33 -43.23
CA MET A 9 -58.66 16.63 -42.24
C MET A 9 -57.79 15.43 -41.79
N GLY A 10 -56.58 15.69 -41.27
CA GLY A 10 -55.92 14.78 -40.30
C GLY A 10 -54.43 15.04 -39.94
N GLY A 11 -54.10 15.12 -38.64
CA GLY A 11 -52.81 14.59 -38.11
C GLY A 11 -51.66 15.53 -37.71
N GLY A 12 -51.72 16.85 -37.91
CA GLY A 12 -50.56 17.77 -37.71
C GLY A 12 -50.16 18.13 -36.25
N GLY A 13 -50.13 17.18 -35.30
CA GLY A 13 -50.37 17.50 -33.87
C GLY A 13 -49.40 17.02 -32.77
N SER A 14 -48.17 16.55 -33.04
CA SER A 14 -47.31 15.96 -31.97
C SER A 14 -45.85 16.45 -31.88
N LEU A 15 -45.16 16.61 -33.01
CA LEU A 15 -43.69 16.75 -33.04
C LEU A 15 -43.14 18.01 -32.33
N ARG A 16 -43.83 19.14 -32.44
CA ARG A 16 -43.37 20.46 -31.93
C ARG A 16 -43.29 20.58 -30.40
N ARG A 17 -43.84 19.61 -29.65
CA ARG A 17 -43.77 19.59 -28.17
C ARG A 17 -42.58 18.77 -27.63
N ARG A 18 -41.91 17.97 -28.46
CA ARG A 18 -40.77 17.13 -28.07
C ARG A 18 -39.44 17.89 -28.12
N THR A 19 -39.19 18.65 -29.19
CA THR A 19 -37.99 19.49 -29.35
C THR A 19 -37.82 20.49 -28.20
N LYS A 20 -38.87 21.25 -27.85
CA LYS A 20 -38.81 22.23 -26.75
C LYS A 20 -38.50 21.63 -25.36
N ARG A 21 -38.67 20.31 -25.18
CA ARG A 21 -38.15 19.60 -23.99
C ARG A 21 -36.69 19.20 -24.17
N GLN A 22 -36.30 18.71 -25.33
CA GLN A 22 -34.90 18.42 -25.70
C GLN A 22 -34.00 19.64 -25.43
N ASP A 23 -34.35 20.79 -26.01
CA ASP A 23 -33.62 22.07 -25.85
C ASP A 23 -33.48 22.49 -24.37
N SER A 24 -34.49 22.19 -23.54
CA SER A 24 -34.47 22.50 -22.11
C SER A 24 -33.55 21.56 -21.31
N HIS A 25 -33.41 20.29 -21.72
CA HIS A 25 -32.45 19.37 -21.09
C HIS A 25 -31.02 19.72 -21.49
N ASP A 26 -30.76 20.03 -22.76
CA ASP A 26 -29.42 20.36 -23.25
C ASP A 26 -28.93 21.71 -22.71
N SER A 27 -29.81 22.71 -22.59
CA SER A 27 -29.48 23.99 -21.94
C SER A 27 -29.24 23.87 -20.44
N VAL A 28 -29.99 23.02 -19.71
CA VAL A 28 -29.75 22.74 -18.29
C VAL A 28 -28.46 21.92 -18.09
N ALA A 29 -28.16 20.95 -18.95
CA ALA A 29 -26.90 20.21 -18.93
C ALA A 29 -25.70 21.12 -19.23
N SER A 30 -25.83 22.03 -20.20
CA SER A 30 -24.82 23.04 -20.53
C SER A 30 -24.64 24.05 -19.39
N ALA A 31 -25.71 24.56 -18.79
CA ALA A 31 -25.63 25.45 -17.64
C ALA A 31 -25.01 24.76 -16.40
N ALA A 32 -25.33 23.48 -16.16
CA ALA A 32 -24.71 22.69 -15.10
C ALA A 32 -23.21 22.43 -15.39
N SER A 33 -22.82 22.20 -16.64
CA SER A 33 -21.40 22.01 -17.01
C SER A 33 -20.61 23.32 -16.89
N LEU A 34 -21.19 24.46 -17.29
CA LEU A 34 -20.62 25.80 -17.11
C LEU A 34 -20.48 26.16 -15.63
N LYS A 35 -21.51 25.94 -14.82
CA LYS A 35 -21.46 26.18 -13.36
C LYS A 35 -20.40 25.30 -12.68
N LYS A 36 -20.31 24.03 -13.07
CA LYS A 36 -19.26 23.10 -12.62
C LYS A 36 -17.85 23.50 -13.10
N LYS A 37 -17.75 24.17 -14.26
CA LYS A 37 -16.47 24.71 -14.77
C LYS A 37 -16.04 25.95 -14.00
N GLN A 38 -16.96 26.88 -13.73
CA GLN A 38 -16.70 28.05 -12.86
C GLN A 38 -16.38 27.65 -11.42
N GLU A 39 -17.02 26.61 -10.87
CA GLU A 39 -16.70 26.09 -9.54
C GLU A 39 -15.30 25.45 -9.46
N VAL A 40 -14.74 25.03 -10.60
CA VAL A 40 -13.35 24.55 -10.73
C VAL A 40 -12.38 25.71 -10.98
N GLU A 41 -12.73 26.70 -11.82
CA GLU A 41 -11.91 27.91 -12.06
C GLU A 41 -11.80 28.80 -10.80
N GLY A 42 -12.83 28.81 -9.94
CA GLY A 42 -12.81 29.53 -8.65
C GLY A 42 -12.08 28.81 -7.51
N LYS A 43 -11.69 27.54 -7.67
CA LYS A 43 -10.97 26.77 -6.64
C LYS A 43 -9.47 26.73 -6.93
N LEU A 44 -8.74 27.70 -6.36
CA LEU A 44 -7.27 27.76 -6.37
C LEU A 44 -6.59 26.49 -5.83
N ILE A 45 -7.27 25.78 -4.91
CA ILE A 45 -6.77 24.57 -4.25
C ILE A 45 -7.03 23.35 -5.15
N GLU A 46 -5.97 22.74 -5.69
CA GLU A 46 -6.10 21.45 -6.39
C GLU A 46 -6.54 20.33 -5.42
N THR A 47 -7.68 19.71 -5.71
CA THR A 47 -8.14 18.46 -5.07
C THR A 47 -7.19 17.32 -5.39
N GLU A 48 -6.92 16.45 -4.40
CA GLU A 48 -5.82 15.49 -4.50
C GLU A 48 -6.09 14.34 -5.49
N LYS A 49 -5.30 14.30 -6.57
CA LYS A 49 -5.36 13.26 -7.60
C LYS A 49 -4.74 11.95 -7.08
N SER A 50 -5.51 11.20 -6.32
CA SER A 50 -5.16 9.84 -5.89
C SER A 50 -4.90 8.95 -7.11
N GLN A 51 -3.66 8.45 -7.23
CA GLN A 51 -3.24 7.53 -8.30
C GLN A 51 -4.00 6.21 -8.21
N THR A 52 -4.72 5.84 -9.27
CA THR A 52 -5.56 4.63 -9.30
C THR A 52 -4.87 3.47 -10.01
N GLY A 53 -4.26 2.55 -9.25
CA GLY A 53 -3.61 1.38 -9.83
C GLY A 53 -2.94 0.47 -8.79
N GLY A 54 -2.00 -0.35 -9.26
CA GLY A 54 -0.94 -0.92 -8.43
C GLY A 54 0.26 0.03 -8.36
N VAL A 55 1.13 -0.15 -7.37
CA VAL A 55 2.37 0.64 -7.26
C VAL A 55 3.36 0.20 -8.32
N GLU A 56 3.94 1.15 -9.06
CA GLU A 56 4.91 0.86 -10.11
C GLU A 56 6.24 0.33 -9.53
N PHE A 57 6.85 -0.67 -10.20
CA PHE A 57 8.13 -1.24 -9.77
C PHE A 57 9.27 -0.20 -9.70
N ALA A 58 9.17 0.87 -10.48
CA ALA A 58 10.07 2.02 -10.41
C ALA A 58 10.17 2.65 -9.00
N VAL A 59 9.07 2.68 -8.24
CA VAL A 59 9.02 3.24 -6.88
C VAL A 59 9.82 2.38 -5.91
N TYR A 60 9.64 1.06 -5.95
CA TYR A 60 10.44 0.11 -5.15
C TYR A 60 11.93 0.18 -5.51
N LYS A 61 12.25 0.25 -6.80
CA LYS A 61 13.62 0.42 -7.29
C LYS A 61 14.25 1.74 -6.83
N HIS A 62 13.47 2.82 -6.78
CA HIS A 62 13.92 4.11 -6.23
C HIS A 62 14.23 4.01 -4.74
N TYR A 63 13.32 3.44 -3.93
CA TYR A 63 13.55 3.26 -2.49
C TYR A 63 14.80 2.42 -2.20
N ILE A 64 14.97 1.29 -2.88
CA ILE A 64 16.17 0.43 -2.75
C ILE A 64 17.45 1.20 -3.14
N LYS A 65 17.40 2.07 -4.15
CA LYS A 65 18.53 2.92 -4.53
C LYS A 65 18.83 3.99 -3.47
N SER A 66 17.81 4.59 -2.85
CA SER A 66 17.95 5.57 -1.76
C SER A 66 18.45 4.98 -0.44
N VAL A 67 18.08 3.74 -0.11
CA VAL A 67 18.67 2.94 1.00
C VAL A 67 20.15 2.63 0.75
N GLY A 68 20.54 2.48 -0.52
CA GLY A 68 21.89 2.16 -0.94
C GLY A 68 22.05 0.67 -1.27
N ILE A 69 22.50 0.40 -2.50
CA ILE A 69 22.59 -0.96 -3.07
C ILE A 69 23.40 -1.90 -2.18
N PHE A 70 24.53 -1.43 -1.62
CA PHE A 70 25.37 -2.24 -0.73
C PHE A 70 24.62 -2.73 0.52
N LEU A 71 23.87 -1.85 1.21
CA LEU A 71 23.12 -2.23 2.42
C LEU A 71 21.93 -3.15 2.08
N SER A 72 21.28 -2.92 0.93
CA SER A 72 20.20 -3.79 0.46
C SER A 72 20.71 -5.20 0.11
N VAL A 73 21.84 -5.32 -0.60
CA VAL A 73 22.46 -6.62 -0.92
C VAL A 73 22.97 -7.31 0.35
N ALA A 74 23.64 -6.58 1.25
CA ALA A 74 24.07 -7.13 2.54
C ALA A 74 22.88 -7.67 3.35
N THR A 75 21.76 -6.93 3.39
CA THR A 75 20.52 -7.40 4.04
C THR A 75 20.01 -8.70 3.43
N LEU A 76 19.96 -8.83 2.11
CA LEU A 76 19.50 -10.06 1.45
C LEU A 76 20.42 -11.25 1.75
N VAL A 77 21.74 -11.06 1.67
CA VAL A 77 22.73 -12.09 2.01
C VAL A 77 22.63 -12.51 3.47
N LEU A 78 22.47 -11.57 4.41
CA LEU A 78 22.33 -11.88 5.84
C LEU A 78 21.02 -12.62 6.13
N ASN A 79 19.89 -12.29 5.48
CA ASN A 79 18.65 -13.06 5.64
C ASN A 79 18.79 -14.48 5.07
N PHE A 80 19.48 -14.66 3.94
CA PHE A 80 19.78 -15.99 3.40
C PHE A 80 20.68 -16.81 4.35
N VAL A 81 21.73 -16.22 4.92
CA VAL A 81 22.63 -16.89 5.88
C VAL A 81 21.90 -17.23 7.19
N PHE A 82 21.03 -16.35 7.69
CA PHE A 82 20.14 -16.65 8.83
C PHE A 82 19.26 -17.87 8.53
N GLN A 83 18.67 -17.91 7.33
CA GLN A 83 17.80 -19.01 6.91
C GLN A 83 18.58 -20.32 6.74
N ALA A 84 19.82 -20.27 6.24
CA ALA A 84 20.71 -21.40 6.13
C ALA A 84 21.11 -21.96 7.51
N PHE A 85 21.46 -21.10 8.48
CA PHE A 85 21.71 -21.52 9.86
C PHE A 85 20.45 -22.15 10.51
N GLN A 86 19.26 -21.60 10.26
CA GLN A 86 18.01 -22.19 10.75
C GLN A 86 17.77 -23.58 10.15
N ILE A 87 17.96 -23.77 8.84
CA ILE A 87 17.82 -25.10 8.20
C ILE A 87 18.87 -26.07 8.75
N GLY A 88 20.14 -25.66 8.82
CA GLY A 88 21.25 -26.48 9.33
C GLY A 88 21.00 -26.94 10.77
N SER A 89 20.52 -26.03 11.64
CA SER A 89 20.15 -26.34 13.03
C SER A 89 19.04 -27.42 13.12
N ASN A 90 18.00 -27.32 12.29
CA ASN A 90 16.92 -28.32 12.25
C ASN A 90 17.39 -29.67 11.70
N LEU A 91 18.24 -29.68 10.67
CA LEU A 91 18.81 -30.93 10.13
C LEU A 91 19.77 -31.59 11.14
N TRP A 92 20.58 -30.80 11.83
CA TRP A 92 21.47 -31.28 12.89
C TRP A 92 20.69 -31.88 14.06
N LEU A 93 19.62 -31.23 14.50
CA LEU A 93 18.72 -31.78 15.53
C LEU A 93 18.00 -33.06 15.05
N THR A 94 17.65 -33.14 13.76
CA THR A 94 17.10 -34.37 13.15
C THR A 94 18.12 -35.51 13.13
N GLN A 95 19.40 -35.22 12.86
CA GLN A 95 20.47 -36.23 12.93
C GLN A 95 20.71 -36.68 14.38
N TRP A 96 20.81 -35.75 15.32
CA TRP A 96 20.97 -36.03 16.75
C TRP A 96 19.84 -36.90 17.31
N ALA A 97 18.59 -36.62 16.92
CA ALA A 97 17.42 -37.40 17.35
C ALA A 97 17.39 -38.86 16.83
N ASN A 98 18.11 -39.16 15.75
CA ASN A 98 18.18 -40.49 15.15
C ASN A 98 19.40 -41.32 15.63
N ASP A 99 20.38 -40.71 16.29
CA ASP A 99 21.63 -41.36 16.70
C ASP A 99 21.52 -42.00 18.09
N GLN A 100 21.20 -43.31 18.13
CA GLN A 100 21.01 -44.06 19.37
C GLN A 100 22.27 -44.13 20.26
N ASN A 101 23.47 -43.89 19.72
CA ASN A 101 24.72 -43.98 20.48
C ASN A 101 24.85 -42.85 21.51
N VAL A 102 24.19 -41.71 21.26
CA VAL A 102 24.25 -40.49 22.08
C VAL A 102 23.57 -40.67 23.45
N ALA A 103 22.78 -41.74 23.64
CA ALA A 103 22.24 -42.12 24.94
C ALA A 103 23.31 -42.73 25.87
N ASN A 104 24.36 -43.34 25.31
CA ASN A 104 25.40 -44.05 26.07
C ASN A 104 26.74 -43.29 26.13
N ASP A 105 27.04 -42.44 25.14
CA ASP A 105 28.28 -41.64 25.10
C ASP A 105 28.03 -40.15 25.41
N THR A 106 28.47 -39.75 26.60
CA THR A 106 28.43 -38.35 27.09
C THR A 106 29.21 -37.40 26.18
N GLY A 107 30.34 -37.82 25.62
CA GLY A 107 31.19 -36.99 24.77
C GLY A 107 30.55 -36.68 23.42
N LEU A 108 29.89 -37.67 22.81
CA LEU A 108 29.07 -37.43 21.60
C LEU A 108 27.91 -36.48 21.88
N ARG A 109 27.21 -36.64 23.01
CA ARG A 109 26.10 -35.75 23.40
C ARG A 109 26.55 -34.30 23.55
N ASP A 110 27.66 -34.08 24.24
CA ASP A 110 28.17 -32.73 24.50
C ASP A 110 28.73 -32.10 23.21
N MET A 111 29.24 -32.90 22.26
CA MET A 111 29.56 -32.46 20.89
C MET A 111 28.31 -32.04 20.10
N TYR A 112 27.27 -32.88 20.05
CA TYR A 112 26.01 -32.56 19.35
C TYR A 112 25.39 -31.27 19.91
N LEU A 113 25.38 -31.10 21.23
CA LEU A 113 24.90 -29.90 21.93
C LEU A 113 25.77 -28.67 21.63
N GLY A 114 27.09 -28.81 21.61
CA GLY A 114 28.02 -27.72 21.28
C GLY A 114 27.85 -27.19 19.86
N VAL A 115 27.70 -28.09 18.87
CA VAL A 115 27.44 -27.72 17.47
C VAL A 115 26.06 -27.08 17.31
N TYR A 116 25.03 -27.59 17.99
CA TYR A 116 23.70 -26.97 18.02
C TYR A 116 23.73 -25.55 18.63
N GLY A 117 24.49 -25.36 19.72
CA GLY A 117 24.73 -24.05 20.33
C GLY A 117 25.44 -23.08 19.38
N ALA A 118 26.43 -23.56 18.61
CA ALA A 118 27.13 -22.77 17.60
C ALA A 118 26.20 -22.33 16.45
N PHE A 119 25.32 -23.22 15.97
CA PHE A 119 24.27 -22.86 15.00
C PHE A 119 23.33 -21.79 15.55
N GLY A 120 22.86 -21.93 16.80
CA GLY A 120 22.00 -20.94 17.46
C GLY A 120 22.68 -19.57 17.61
N PHE A 121 23.96 -19.54 18.02
CA PHE A 121 24.73 -18.31 18.13
C PHE A 121 24.94 -17.63 16.76
N GLY A 122 25.30 -18.40 15.73
CA GLY A 122 25.43 -17.92 14.35
C GLY A 122 24.11 -17.34 13.81
N GLN A 123 22.98 -17.98 14.10
CA GLN A 123 21.64 -17.49 13.76
C GLN A 123 21.32 -16.16 14.45
N VAL A 124 21.56 -16.05 15.77
CA VAL A 124 21.33 -14.81 16.55
C VAL A 124 22.20 -13.67 16.05
N ALA A 125 23.50 -13.90 15.86
CA ALA A 125 24.43 -12.91 15.33
C ALA A 125 24.00 -12.41 13.94
N THR A 126 23.61 -13.33 13.04
CA THR A 126 23.19 -12.97 11.69
C THR A 126 21.87 -12.18 11.67
N ASN A 127 20.91 -12.53 12.53
CA ASN A 127 19.67 -11.73 12.71
C ASN A 127 19.99 -10.32 13.23
N PHE A 128 20.92 -10.19 14.18
CA PHE A 128 21.34 -8.89 14.70
C PHE A 128 21.96 -8.02 13.60
N PHE A 129 22.94 -8.54 12.85
CA PHE A 129 23.54 -7.80 11.73
C PHE A 129 22.54 -7.48 10.61
N SER A 130 21.61 -8.39 10.30
CA SER A 130 20.51 -8.17 9.34
C SER A 130 19.60 -7.02 9.79
N SER A 131 19.17 -7.04 11.06
CA SER A 131 18.35 -5.98 11.65
C SER A 131 19.08 -4.64 11.66
N LEU A 132 20.38 -4.63 11.99
CA LEU A 132 21.20 -3.41 12.01
C LEU A 132 21.40 -2.83 10.59
N ALA A 133 21.61 -3.68 9.59
CA ALA A 133 21.72 -3.25 8.19
C ALA A 133 20.42 -2.60 7.67
N ILE A 134 19.26 -3.15 8.02
CA ILE A 134 17.94 -2.56 7.71
C ILE A 134 17.78 -1.20 8.41
N SER A 135 18.04 -1.11 9.72
CA SER A 135 17.89 0.14 10.47
C SER A 135 18.81 1.25 9.96
N LEU A 136 20.09 0.96 9.71
CA LEU A 136 21.04 1.92 9.14
C LEU A 136 20.70 2.31 7.70
N GLY A 137 20.15 1.37 6.92
CA GLY A 137 19.64 1.63 5.57
C GLY A 137 18.42 2.54 5.56
N CYS A 138 17.49 2.33 6.50
CA CYS A 138 16.32 3.20 6.68
C CYS A 138 16.73 4.62 7.09
N LEU A 139 17.57 4.78 8.12
CA LEU A 139 17.99 6.09 8.60
C LEU A 139 18.65 6.93 7.49
N LYS A 140 19.46 6.31 6.63
CA LYS A 140 20.05 6.96 5.44
C LYS A 140 19.00 7.32 4.39
N CYS A 141 18.04 6.45 4.14
CA CYS A 141 16.95 6.69 3.20
C CYS A 141 16.04 7.83 3.66
N SER A 142 15.63 7.84 4.94
CA SER A 142 14.87 8.89 5.61
C SER A 142 15.54 10.26 5.44
N GLN A 143 16.80 10.37 5.87
CA GLN A 143 17.58 11.62 5.76
C GLN A 143 17.68 12.12 4.33
N LEU A 144 17.97 11.23 3.37
CA LEU A 144 18.06 11.57 1.95
C LEU A 144 16.72 12.05 1.39
N LEU A 145 15.61 11.35 1.68
CA LEU A 145 14.28 11.68 1.19
C LEU A 145 13.76 12.99 1.82
N HIS A 146 13.97 13.19 3.12
CA HIS A 146 13.60 14.42 3.82
C HIS A 146 14.39 15.63 3.28
N GLN A 147 15.71 15.52 3.14
CA GLN A 147 16.55 16.57 2.53
C GLN A 147 16.13 16.86 1.08
N THR A 148 15.80 15.83 0.31
CA THR A 148 15.34 15.97 -1.09
C THR A 148 13.99 16.70 -1.16
N LEU A 149 13.03 16.35 -0.31
CA LEU A 149 11.73 17.02 -0.21
C LEU A 149 11.88 18.50 0.18
N LEU A 150 12.70 18.78 1.20
CA LEU A 150 13.00 20.14 1.66
C LEU A 150 13.69 20.97 0.56
N TYR A 151 14.69 20.41 -0.11
CA TYR A 151 15.41 21.07 -1.21
C TYR A 151 14.50 21.45 -2.39
N TYR A 152 13.57 20.56 -2.78
CA TYR A 152 12.63 20.86 -3.85
C TYR A 152 11.53 21.83 -3.42
N ASN A 153 11.00 21.69 -2.19
CA ASN A 153 9.94 22.57 -1.69
C ASN A 153 10.42 24.03 -1.56
N LEU A 154 11.62 24.26 -1.02
CA LEU A 154 12.25 25.60 -0.96
C LEU A 154 12.55 26.22 -2.33
N ARG A 155 12.40 25.47 -3.43
CA ARG A 155 12.63 25.91 -4.82
C ARG A 155 11.34 25.99 -5.64
N TRP A 156 10.17 25.77 -5.05
CA TRP A 156 8.90 25.94 -5.76
C TRP A 156 8.60 27.43 -6.00
N PRO A 157 8.05 27.80 -7.19
CA PRO A 157 7.60 29.16 -7.43
C PRO A 157 6.37 29.46 -6.56
N MET A 158 6.15 30.73 -6.18
CA MET A 158 5.07 31.13 -5.26
C MET A 158 3.69 30.57 -5.69
N LYS A 159 3.41 30.57 -7.01
CA LYS A 159 2.19 29.99 -7.58
C LYS A 159 1.90 28.55 -7.11
N LEU A 160 2.92 27.71 -6.89
CA LEU A 160 2.73 26.35 -6.36
C LEU A 160 2.37 26.35 -4.86
N PHE A 161 2.88 27.30 -4.08
CA PHE A 161 2.46 27.48 -2.69
C PHE A 161 1.02 28.01 -2.61
N ASP A 162 0.64 28.95 -3.49
CA ASP A 162 -0.71 29.51 -3.55
C ASP A 162 -1.78 28.46 -3.94
N THR A 163 -1.45 27.52 -4.82
CA THR A 163 -2.37 26.44 -5.25
C THR A 163 -2.33 25.17 -4.39
N THR A 164 -1.31 25.01 -3.53
CA THR A 164 -1.13 23.81 -2.71
C THR A 164 -1.51 24.10 -1.27
N PRO A 165 -2.55 23.46 -0.71
CA PRO A 165 -3.00 23.77 0.65
C PRO A 165 -1.91 23.38 1.66
N LEU A 166 -1.57 24.30 2.57
CA LEU A 166 -0.45 24.16 3.51
C LEU A 166 -0.50 22.82 4.29
N GLY A 167 -1.69 22.35 4.67
CA GLY A 167 -1.89 21.06 5.33
C GLY A 167 -1.39 19.84 4.54
N ARG A 168 -1.37 19.89 3.19
CA ARG A 168 -0.78 18.83 2.34
C ARG A 168 0.75 18.79 2.45
N ILE A 169 1.38 19.96 2.58
CA ILE A 169 2.83 20.07 2.79
C ILE A 169 3.18 19.53 4.19
N VAL A 170 2.43 19.92 5.22
CA VAL A 170 2.62 19.44 6.59
C VAL A 170 2.38 17.92 6.70
N ASN A 171 1.31 17.38 6.09
CA ASN A 171 1.06 15.93 6.11
C ASN A 171 2.21 15.15 5.44
N ARG A 172 2.80 15.66 4.36
CA ARG A 172 3.97 15.05 3.71
C ARG A 172 5.19 15.01 4.62
N PHE A 173 5.53 16.12 5.28
CA PHE A 173 6.69 16.16 6.17
C PHE A 173 6.49 15.42 7.50
N SER A 174 5.24 15.21 7.93
CA SER A 174 4.91 14.46 9.15
C SER A 174 4.56 13.00 8.86
N LYS A 175 3.37 12.74 8.32
CA LYS A 175 2.77 11.40 8.23
C LYS A 175 3.39 10.52 7.16
N ASP A 176 3.72 11.10 6.01
CA ASP A 176 4.29 10.32 4.90
C ASP A 176 5.76 9.96 5.21
N ILE A 177 6.52 10.84 5.88
CA ILE A 177 7.85 10.54 6.43
C ILE A 177 7.77 9.48 7.54
N ASP A 178 6.89 9.63 8.55
CA ASP A 178 6.71 8.62 9.60
C ASP A 178 6.38 7.22 9.03
N THR A 179 5.56 7.18 7.97
CA THR A 179 5.24 5.93 7.26
C THR A 179 6.47 5.33 6.57
N ILE A 180 7.37 6.15 6.01
CA ILE A 180 8.63 5.73 5.38
C ILE A 180 9.67 5.25 6.42
N ASP A 181 9.66 5.85 7.61
CA ASP A 181 10.69 5.68 8.63
C ASP A 181 10.38 4.54 9.61
N ASN A 182 9.10 4.38 9.99
CA ASN A 182 8.67 3.37 10.98
C ASN A 182 7.91 2.21 10.33
N VAL A 183 6.93 2.49 9.46
CA VAL A 183 6.00 1.46 8.95
C VAL A 183 6.63 0.65 7.81
N LEU A 184 7.27 1.31 6.85
CA LEU A 184 7.83 0.68 5.65
C LEU A 184 8.98 -0.31 5.95
N PRO A 185 9.97 -0.02 6.82
CA PRO A 185 11.07 -0.94 7.08
C PRO A 185 10.63 -2.18 7.86
N PHE A 186 9.67 -2.02 8.78
CA PHE A 186 9.03 -3.13 9.49
C PHE A 186 8.34 -4.08 8.50
N ASN A 187 7.51 -3.55 7.60
CA ASN A 187 6.83 -4.35 6.59
C ASN A 187 7.83 -5.03 5.62
N ILE A 188 8.89 -4.33 5.19
CA ILE A 188 9.94 -4.92 4.36
C ILE A 188 10.65 -6.08 5.09
N ARG A 189 11.00 -5.92 6.37
CA ARG A 189 11.61 -6.99 7.18
C ARG A 189 10.69 -8.21 7.28
N VAL A 190 9.40 -8.00 7.56
CA VAL A 190 8.40 -9.08 7.64
C VAL A 190 8.25 -9.79 6.28
N VAL A 191 8.09 -9.05 5.18
CA VAL A 191 7.94 -9.64 3.84
C VAL A 191 9.17 -10.44 3.42
N ILE A 192 10.38 -9.92 3.67
CA ILE A 192 11.63 -10.64 3.40
C ILE A 192 11.73 -11.91 4.26
N GLY A 193 11.48 -11.82 5.57
CA GLY A 193 11.53 -12.96 6.48
C GLY A 193 10.53 -14.06 6.10
N GLN A 194 9.27 -13.70 5.82
CA GLN A 194 8.25 -14.66 5.40
C GLN A 194 8.58 -15.28 4.03
N ALA A 195 9.15 -14.52 3.09
CA ALA A 195 9.57 -15.07 1.79
C ALA A 195 10.68 -16.11 1.95
N TYR A 196 11.73 -15.82 2.73
CA TYR A 196 12.80 -16.79 3.01
C TYR A 196 12.28 -18.01 3.79
N MET A 197 11.39 -17.81 4.76
CA MET A 197 10.79 -18.92 5.53
C MET A 197 9.96 -19.84 4.63
N VAL A 198 9.10 -19.30 3.77
CA VAL A 198 8.29 -20.10 2.83
C VAL A 198 9.19 -20.86 1.85
N LEU A 199 10.20 -20.20 1.27
CA LEU A 199 11.17 -20.86 0.39
C LEU A 199 11.93 -22.00 1.11
N ALA A 200 12.36 -21.77 2.36
CA ALA A 200 13.03 -22.77 3.18
C ALA A 200 12.14 -23.99 3.46
N THR A 201 10.90 -23.77 3.90
CA THR A 201 9.93 -24.86 4.15
C THR A 201 9.69 -25.68 2.88
N ILE A 202 9.54 -25.03 1.71
CA ILE A 202 9.36 -25.71 0.43
C ILE A 202 10.59 -26.58 0.09
N VAL A 203 11.81 -26.05 0.26
CA VAL A 203 13.05 -26.80 0.00
C VAL A 203 13.19 -27.99 0.95
N VAL A 204 13.00 -27.81 2.26
CA VAL A 204 13.14 -28.87 3.26
C VAL A 204 12.14 -30.00 3.04
N ILE A 205 10.86 -29.69 2.78
CA ILE A 205 9.85 -30.72 2.50
C ILE A 205 10.12 -31.41 1.16
N SER A 206 10.60 -30.70 0.14
CA SER A 206 10.93 -31.29 -1.17
C SER A 206 12.14 -32.23 -1.10
N LEU A 207 13.12 -31.94 -0.25
CA LEU A 207 14.27 -32.82 0.01
C LEU A 207 13.87 -34.10 0.75
N SER A 208 12.95 -34.00 1.71
CA SER A 208 12.43 -35.17 2.45
C SER A 208 11.44 -36.00 1.63
N THR A 209 10.59 -35.34 0.83
CA THR A 209 9.49 -35.97 0.08
C THR A 209 9.34 -35.34 -1.32
N PRO A 210 10.10 -35.79 -2.34
CA PRO A 210 10.08 -35.18 -3.68
C PRO A 210 8.69 -35.13 -4.34
N ILE A 211 7.80 -36.09 -4.02
CA ILE A 211 6.43 -36.14 -4.51
C ILE A 211 5.56 -34.94 -4.07
N PHE A 212 5.92 -34.26 -2.98
CA PHE A 212 5.25 -33.04 -2.51
C PHE A 212 5.27 -31.91 -3.55
N LEU A 213 6.28 -31.90 -4.43
CA LEU A 213 6.39 -30.90 -5.49
C LEU A 213 5.25 -31.01 -6.54
N ALA A 214 4.61 -32.17 -6.68
CA ALA A 214 3.39 -32.29 -7.48
C ALA A 214 2.16 -31.66 -6.78
N VAL A 215 2.13 -31.66 -5.44
CA VAL A 215 1.02 -31.14 -4.62
C VAL A 215 1.09 -29.61 -4.47
N ILE A 216 2.29 -29.03 -4.44
CA ILE A 216 2.43 -27.58 -4.28
C ILE A 216 1.98 -26.77 -5.51
N VAL A 217 2.03 -27.34 -6.72
CA VAL A 217 1.60 -26.65 -7.96
C VAL A 217 0.12 -26.24 -7.93
N PRO A 218 -0.88 -27.13 -7.68
CA PRO A 218 -2.28 -26.72 -7.58
C PRO A 218 -2.55 -25.80 -6.38
N ILE A 219 -1.82 -25.97 -5.25
CA ILE A 219 -1.95 -25.07 -4.09
C ILE A 219 -1.48 -23.65 -4.46
N ALA A 220 -0.33 -23.51 -5.12
CA ALA A 220 0.21 -22.22 -5.56
C ALA A 220 -0.71 -21.55 -6.60
N PHE A 221 -1.32 -22.33 -7.50
CA PHE A 221 -2.34 -21.85 -8.44
C PHE A 221 -3.55 -21.27 -7.70
N LEU A 222 -4.16 -22.01 -6.78
CA LEU A 222 -5.29 -21.52 -5.97
C LEU A 222 -4.91 -20.28 -5.15
N TYR A 223 -3.72 -20.26 -4.54
CA TYR A 223 -3.22 -19.13 -3.76
C TYR A 223 -3.02 -17.88 -4.63
N TYR A 224 -2.52 -18.01 -5.86
CA TYR A 224 -2.38 -16.90 -6.81
C TYR A 224 -3.73 -16.24 -7.13
N PHE A 225 -4.78 -17.03 -7.37
CA PHE A 225 -6.13 -16.48 -7.58
C PHE A 225 -6.66 -15.80 -6.31
N ALA A 226 -6.56 -16.45 -5.15
CA ALA A 226 -6.99 -15.89 -3.87
C ALA A 226 -6.28 -14.56 -3.54
N GLN A 227 -4.96 -14.51 -3.72
CA GLN A 227 -4.15 -13.31 -3.56
C GLN A 227 -4.58 -12.19 -4.51
N ARG A 228 -4.83 -12.50 -5.80
CA ARG A 228 -5.26 -11.51 -6.79
C ARG A 228 -6.62 -10.88 -6.45
N PHE A 229 -7.58 -11.66 -5.98
CA PHE A 229 -8.86 -11.14 -5.48
C PHE A 229 -8.68 -10.36 -4.17
N TYR A 230 -7.99 -10.91 -3.18
CA TYR A 230 -7.78 -10.28 -1.88
C TYR A 230 -7.09 -8.91 -1.99
N VAL A 231 -6.02 -8.82 -2.78
CA VAL A 231 -5.26 -7.56 -2.98
C VAL A 231 -6.09 -6.51 -3.74
N ALA A 232 -7.06 -6.91 -4.58
CA ALA A 232 -7.99 -5.98 -5.21
C ALA A 232 -9.00 -5.43 -4.21
N THR A 233 -9.68 -6.30 -3.46
CA THR A 233 -10.71 -5.94 -2.48
C THR A 233 -10.14 -5.15 -1.30
N SER A 234 -9.02 -5.60 -0.73
CA SER A 234 -8.35 -4.94 0.40
C SER A 234 -7.94 -3.50 0.07
N ARG A 235 -7.38 -3.27 -1.14
CA ARG A 235 -7.05 -1.91 -1.63
C ARG A 235 -8.29 -1.03 -1.82
N GLN A 236 -9.42 -1.59 -2.24
CA GLN A 236 -10.68 -0.84 -2.32
C GLN A 236 -11.22 -0.50 -0.93
N LEU A 237 -11.17 -1.43 0.03
CA LEU A 237 -11.63 -1.22 1.40
C LEU A 237 -10.80 -0.15 2.12
N MET A 238 -9.46 -0.22 2.04
CA MET A 238 -8.54 0.80 2.58
C MET A 238 -8.79 2.18 1.99
N ARG A 239 -9.11 2.27 0.69
CA ARG A 239 -9.53 3.55 0.06
C ARG A 239 -10.85 4.05 0.63
N LEU A 240 -11.82 3.16 0.85
CA LEU A 240 -13.14 3.50 1.41
C LEU A 240 -13.01 4.03 2.85
N GLU A 241 -12.17 3.40 3.66
CA GLU A 241 -11.83 3.84 5.02
C GLU A 241 -11.11 5.21 5.02
N SER A 242 -10.12 5.39 4.15
CA SER A 242 -9.40 6.66 4.05
C SER A 242 -10.31 7.82 3.60
N VAL A 243 -11.33 7.55 2.78
CA VAL A 243 -12.30 8.55 2.34
C VAL A 243 -13.35 8.83 3.43
N SER A 244 -13.84 7.81 4.13
CA SER A 244 -14.88 7.98 5.16
C SER A 244 -14.40 8.71 6.42
N ARG A 245 -13.12 8.58 6.79
CA ARG A 245 -12.51 9.33 7.90
C ARG A 245 -12.47 10.85 7.67
N SER A 246 -12.34 11.32 6.43
CA SER A 246 -12.09 12.75 6.16
C SER A 246 -13.29 13.66 6.50
N PRO A 247 -14.55 13.37 6.10
CA PRO A 247 -15.70 14.17 6.50
C PRO A 247 -15.90 14.26 8.02
N ILE A 248 -15.57 13.20 8.77
CA ILE A 248 -15.69 13.17 10.23
C ILE A 248 -14.76 14.21 10.88
N TYR A 249 -13.50 14.26 10.46
CA TYR A 249 -12.55 15.27 10.96
C TYR A 249 -12.93 16.69 10.53
N SER A 250 -13.42 16.88 9.29
CA SER A 250 -13.91 18.19 8.82
C SER A 250 -15.10 18.67 9.65
N HIS A 251 -16.13 17.85 9.82
CA HIS A 251 -17.32 18.18 10.61
C HIS A 251 -16.98 18.45 12.07
N PHE A 252 -16.07 17.68 12.67
CA PHE A 252 -15.60 17.94 14.04
C PHE A 252 -14.86 19.28 14.15
N SER A 253 -13.96 19.60 13.21
CA SER A 253 -13.26 20.89 13.20
C SER A 253 -14.22 22.07 13.03
N GLU A 254 -15.19 21.95 12.13
CA GLU A 254 -16.23 22.96 11.89
C GLU A 254 -17.13 23.14 13.11
N THR A 255 -17.51 22.04 13.78
CA THR A 255 -18.27 22.05 15.04
C THR A 255 -17.49 22.74 16.17
N VAL A 256 -16.19 22.49 16.30
CA VAL A 256 -15.33 23.10 17.33
C VAL A 256 -15.14 24.61 17.07
N THR A 257 -14.89 25.03 15.82
CA THR A 257 -14.77 26.44 15.47
C THR A 257 -16.11 27.18 15.57
N GLY A 258 -17.21 26.54 15.16
CA GLY A 258 -18.57 27.06 15.23
C GLY A 258 -19.25 26.92 16.59
N ALA A 259 -18.59 26.39 17.61
CA ALA A 259 -19.20 26.02 18.89
C ALA A 259 -19.90 27.18 19.61
N SER A 260 -19.41 28.42 19.45
CA SER A 260 -20.06 29.63 19.97
C SER A 260 -21.39 29.92 19.26
N ALA A 261 -21.44 29.80 17.93
CA ALA A 261 -22.65 30.00 17.13
C ALA A 261 -23.68 28.89 17.36
N ILE A 262 -23.25 27.62 17.40
CA ILE A 262 -24.13 26.46 17.65
C ILE A 262 -24.84 26.60 19.02
N ARG A 263 -24.10 27.06 20.04
CA ARG A 263 -24.67 27.35 21.38
C ARG A 263 -25.57 28.59 21.37
N ALA A 264 -25.19 29.66 20.66
CA ALA A 264 -25.98 30.89 20.59
C ALA A 264 -27.34 30.70 19.87
N TYR A 265 -27.40 29.82 18.87
CA TYR A 265 -28.64 29.47 18.17
C TYR A 265 -29.37 28.26 18.80
N ASN A 266 -28.81 27.64 19.84
CA ASN A 266 -29.35 26.48 20.55
C ASN A 266 -29.73 25.31 19.62
N VAL A 267 -28.84 24.96 18.68
CA VAL A 267 -29.06 23.92 17.65
C VAL A 267 -28.27 22.62 17.96
N GLY A 268 -27.94 22.40 19.24
CA GLY A 268 -27.47 21.09 19.70
C GLY A 268 -28.65 20.24 20.16
N ASP A 269 -28.56 18.92 19.95
CA ASP A 269 -29.46 17.98 20.63
C ASP A 269 -29.26 18.07 22.16
N PRO A 270 -30.33 17.88 22.97
CA PRO A 270 -30.33 18.06 24.43
C PRO A 270 -29.66 16.93 25.23
#